data_AF-A0A350LXH6-F1
#
_entry.id   AF-A0A350LXH6-F1
#
_cell.length_a   1.000
_cell.length_b   1.000
_cell.length_c   1.000
_cell.angle_alpha   90.00
_cell.angle_beta   90.00
_cell.angle_gamma   90.00
#
_symmetry.space_group_name_H-M   'P 1'
#
loop_
_entity.id
_entity.type
_entity.pdbx_description
1 polymer ?
#
loop_
_entity_poly.entity_id
_entity_poly.type
_entity_poly.pdbx_seq_one_letter_code
_entity_poly.pdbx_strand_id
1 'polypeptide(L)'
;SDYNPVPVYDRATTWAEPAVRVHDAPPLDVMAIDNLPSLLPRESSEDFAAQLLPYLGTLDAIDAGVWGRARATFDTHIKEV
;
A
#
# COMPACT_ATOMS: atom_id res chain seq x y z
N SER A 1 -12.95 4.69 8.98
CA SER A 1 -11.79 4.37 9.85
C SER A 1 -11.53 5.56 10.75
N ASP A 2 -11.24 5.34 12.03
CA ASP A 2 -11.01 6.38 13.05
C ASP A 2 -9.82 7.31 12.74
N TYR A 3 -8.99 6.95 11.75
CA TYR A 3 -7.84 7.75 11.29
C TYR A 3 -8.00 8.30 9.86
N ASN A 4 -9.21 8.34 9.32
CA ASN A 4 -9.44 8.87 7.97
C ASN A 4 -9.38 10.42 7.97
N PRO A 5 -8.38 11.07 7.33
CA PRO A 5 -8.30 12.52 7.28
C PRO A 5 -9.42 13.15 6.41
N VAL A 6 -10.13 12.35 5.61
CA VAL A 6 -11.25 12.77 4.77
C VAL A 6 -12.49 11.94 5.15
N PRO A 7 -13.21 12.28 6.24
CA PRO A 7 -14.29 11.47 6.82
C PRO A 7 -15.61 11.58 6.05
N VAL A 8 -15.56 11.37 4.74
CA VAL A 8 -16.70 11.42 3.82
C VAL A 8 -17.10 10.02 3.32
N TYR A 9 -16.35 8.98 3.69
CA TYR A 9 -16.59 7.58 3.36
C TYR A 9 -16.20 6.67 4.53
N ASP A 10 -16.87 5.53 4.66
CA ASP A 10 -16.73 4.59 5.78
C ASP A 10 -16.03 3.27 5.40
N ARG A 11 -15.99 2.93 4.10
CA ARG A 11 -15.40 1.70 3.55
C ARG A 11 -14.52 1.96 2.32
N ALA A 12 -13.54 1.09 2.10
CA ALA A 12 -12.85 1.01 0.82
C ALA A 12 -13.83 0.58 -0.29
N THR A 13 -13.67 1.13 -1.50
CA THR A 13 -14.42 0.68 -2.68
C THR A 13 -13.73 -0.54 -3.31
N THR A 14 -14.42 -1.25 -4.19
CA THR A 14 -13.89 -2.48 -4.82
C THR A 14 -13.83 -2.33 -6.33
N TRP A 15 -13.16 -3.24 -7.03
CA TRP A 15 -13.18 -3.21 -8.50
C TRP A 15 -14.58 -3.42 -9.10
N ALA A 16 -15.48 -4.13 -8.41
CA ALA A 16 -16.86 -4.33 -8.86
C ALA A 16 -17.75 -3.09 -8.59
N GLU A 17 -17.47 -2.37 -7.52
CA GLU A 17 -18.14 -1.13 -7.12
C GLU A 17 -17.06 -0.06 -6.87
N PRO A 18 -16.49 0.56 -7.92
CA PRO A 18 -15.27 1.38 -7.80
C PRO A 18 -15.52 2.74 -7.15
N ALA A 19 -16.77 3.21 -7.14
CA ALA A 19 -17.14 4.48 -6.56
C ALA A 19 -18.39 4.33 -5.68
N VAL A 20 -18.46 5.14 -4.64
CA VAL A 20 -19.63 5.28 -3.76
C VAL A 20 -20.09 6.74 -3.76
N ARG A 21 -21.41 6.93 -3.88
CA ARG A 21 -22.06 8.23 -3.72
C ARG A 21 -22.00 8.67 -2.27
N VAL A 22 -21.41 9.83 -2.01
CA VAL A 22 -21.29 10.40 -0.65
C VAL A 22 -22.10 11.69 -0.47
N HIS A 23 -22.57 12.30 -1.57
CA HIS A 23 -23.46 13.47 -1.54
C HIS A 23 -24.25 13.59 -2.84
N ASP A 24 -25.55 13.92 -2.78
CA ASP A 24 -26.43 13.85 -3.96
C ASP A 24 -26.49 15.12 -4.83
N ALA A 25 -26.44 16.31 -4.23
CA ALA A 25 -26.66 17.57 -4.96
C ALA A 25 -25.83 18.76 -4.39
N PRO A 26 -24.69 19.12 -5.00
CA PRO A 26 -24.14 18.54 -6.22
C PRO A 26 -23.66 17.10 -5.99
N PRO A 27 -23.76 16.21 -7.00
CA PRO A 27 -23.33 14.84 -6.86
C PRO A 27 -21.81 14.77 -6.60
N LEU A 28 -21.43 14.01 -5.57
CA LEU A 28 -20.04 13.71 -5.23
C LEU A 28 -19.89 12.21 -5.03
N ASP A 29 -18.98 11.62 -5.80
CA ASP A 29 -18.61 10.21 -5.72
C ASP A 29 -17.16 10.09 -5.24
N VAL A 30 -16.89 9.09 -4.41
CA VAL A 30 -15.55 8.81 -3.88
C VAL A 30 -15.10 7.43 -4.33
N MET A 31 -13.88 7.36 -4.84
CA MET A 31 -13.16 6.11 -5.09
C MET A 31 -12.10 5.93 -4.00
N ALA A 32 -12.15 4.78 -3.33
CA ALA A 32 -11.28 4.43 -2.21
C ALA A 32 -10.76 2.98 -2.34
N ILE A 33 -10.46 2.53 -3.57
CA ILE A 33 -9.77 1.26 -3.81
C ILE A 33 -8.34 1.38 -3.26
N ASP A 34 -7.89 0.42 -2.47
CA ASP A 34 -6.60 0.45 -1.78
C ASP A 34 -5.43 -0.13 -2.59
N ASN A 35 -5.74 -0.92 -3.63
CA ASN A 35 -4.76 -1.53 -4.52
C ASN A 35 -4.76 -0.93 -5.93
N LEU A 36 -4.92 0.40 -6.05
CA LEU A 36 -4.91 1.10 -7.35
C LEU A 36 -3.76 0.74 -8.30
N PRO A 37 -2.51 0.46 -7.85
CA PRO A 37 -1.45 0.00 -8.75
C PRO A 37 -1.84 -1.25 -9.57
N SER A 38 -2.75 -2.10 -9.07
CA SER A 38 -3.26 -3.27 -9.79
C SER A 38 -4.05 -2.92 -11.06
N LEU A 39 -4.43 -1.66 -11.29
CA LEU A 39 -5.05 -1.20 -12.54
C LEU A 39 -4.08 -1.22 -13.73
N LEU A 40 -2.79 -0.99 -13.46
CA LEU A 40 -1.69 -1.06 -14.44
C LEU A 40 -0.65 -2.07 -13.92
N PRO A 41 -0.98 -3.38 -13.95
CA PRO A 41 -0.22 -4.38 -13.21
C PRO A 41 1.20 -4.54 -13.76
N ARG A 42 1.39 -4.42 -15.08
CA ARG A 42 2.71 -4.54 -15.70
C ARG A 42 3.60 -3.35 -15.31
N GLU A 43 3.14 -2.13 -15.59
CA GLU A 43 3.90 -0.90 -15.36
C GLU A 43 4.21 -0.73 -13.86
N SER A 44 3.24 -1.02 -12.99
CA SER A 44 3.44 -0.97 -11.54
C SER A 44 4.45 -2.02 -11.05
N SER A 45 4.44 -3.23 -11.65
CA SER A 45 5.42 -4.26 -11.31
C SER A 45 6.83 -3.89 -11.79
N GLU A 46 6.95 -3.34 -13.00
CA GLU A 46 8.23 -2.91 -13.57
C GLU A 46 8.86 -1.77 -12.75
N ASP A 47 8.07 -0.76 -12.38
CA ASP A 47 8.55 0.36 -11.54
C ASP A 47 8.98 -0.13 -10.14
N PHE A 48 8.14 -0.92 -9.46
CA PHE A 48 8.48 -1.47 -8.15
C PHE A 48 9.73 -2.36 -8.20
N ALA A 49 9.84 -3.23 -9.21
CA ALA A 49 11.01 -4.09 -9.38
C ALA A 49 12.30 -3.29 -9.62
N ALA A 50 12.24 -2.24 -10.44
CA ALA A 50 13.39 -1.36 -10.70
C ALA A 50 13.89 -0.67 -9.42
N GLN A 51 12.96 -0.21 -8.57
CA GLN A 51 13.29 0.41 -7.29
C GLN A 51 13.83 -0.59 -6.25
N LEU A 52 13.33 -1.83 -6.27
CA LEU A 52 13.74 -2.89 -5.34
C LEU A 52 15.08 -3.53 -5.73
N LEU A 53 15.40 -3.61 -7.02
CA LEU A 53 16.55 -4.34 -7.56
C LEU A 53 17.91 -3.98 -6.90
N PRO A 54 18.25 -2.71 -6.62
CA PRO A 54 19.51 -2.38 -5.95
C PRO A 54 19.66 -3.03 -4.58
N TYR A 55 18.56 -3.21 -3.85
CA TYR A 55 18.55 -3.84 -2.53
C TYR A 55 18.64 -5.35 -2.60
N LEU A 56 18.03 -5.98 -3.62
CA LEU A 56 18.20 -7.40 -3.88
C LEU A 56 19.66 -7.74 -4.19
N GLY A 57 20.37 -6.82 -4.84
CA GLY A 57 21.81 -6.94 -5.09
C GLY A 57 22.68 -6.96 -3.83
N THR A 58 22.15 -6.63 -2.64
CA THR A 58 22.90 -6.63 -1.37
C THR A 58 22.51 -7.77 -0.44
N LEU A 59 21.84 -8.81 -0.95
CA LEU A 59 21.36 -9.96 -0.15
C LEU A 59 22.50 -10.83 0.40
N ASP A 60 23.68 -10.79 -0.22
CA ASP A 60 24.90 -11.44 0.27
C ASP A 60 25.37 -10.88 1.62
N ALA A 61 24.99 -9.63 1.94
CA ALA A 61 25.21 -8.97 3.22
C ALA A 61 23.90 -8.82 4.01
N ILE A 62 23.18 -9.92 4.22
CA ILE A 62 21.81 -9.94 4.78
C ILE A 62 21.67 -9.30 6.18
N ASP A 63 22.71 -9.31 7.00
CA ASP A 63 22.69 -8.70 8.34
C ASP A 63 23.02 -7.20 8.32
N ALA A 64 23.33 -6.63 7.15
CA ALA A 64 23.70 -5.23 6.98
C ALA A 64 22.63 -4.42 6.23
N GLY A 65 22.78 -3.09 6.25
CA GLY A 65 21.98 -2.19 5.43
C GLY A 65 20.48 -2.29 5.66
N VAL A 66 19.70 -2.33 4.57
CA VAL A 66 18.24 -2.42 4.62
C VAL A 66 17.75 -3.74 5.22
N TRP A 67 18.46 -4.84 4.96
CA TRP A 67 18.08 -6.19 5.39
C TRP A 67 18.25 -6.36 6.90
N GLY A 68 19.38 -5.91 7.46
CA GLY A 68 19.59 -5.89 8.91
C GLY A 68 18.55 -5.04 9.65
N ARG A 69 18.17 -3.88 9.09
CA ARG A 69 17.08 -3.06 9.66
C ARG A 69 15.72 -3.75 9.59
N ALA A 70 15.39 -4.38 8.45
CA ALA A 70 14.15 -5.13 8.29
C ALA A 70 14.06 -6.27 9.31
N ARG A 71 15.16 -7.00 9.55
CA ARG A 71 15.26 -8.02 10.59
C ARG A 71 15.04 -7.44 11.99
N ALA A 72 15.67 -6.32 12.33
CA ALA A 72 15.49 -5.69 13.64
C ALA A 72 14.04 -5.27 13.89
N THR A 73 13.34 -4.74 12.88
CA THR A 73 11.91 -4.43 12.96
C THR A 73 11.08 -5.69 13.19
N PHE A 74 11.34 -6.76 12.44
CA PHE A 74 10.66 -8.04 12.64
C PHE A 74 10.87 -8.59 14.07
N ASP A 75 12.11 -8.63 14.55
CA ASP A 75 12.47 -9.11 15.89
C ASP A 75 11.87 -8.27 17.02
N THR A 76 11.52 -7.01 16.74
CA THR A 76 10.84 -6.12 17.69
C THR A 76 9.37 -6.51 17.83
N HIS A 77 8.65 -6.63 16.71
CA HIS A 77 7.20 -6.88 16.73
C HIS A 77 6.82 -8.34 16.98
N ILE A 78 7.66 -9.31 16.65
CA ILE A 78 7.37 -10.73 16.92
C ILE A 78 7.26 -11.04 18.42
N LYS A 79 7.81 -10.17 19.28
CA LYS A 79 7.75 -10.29 20.75
C LYS A 79 6.45 -9.72 21.33
N GLU A 80 5.69 -8.97 20.54
CA GLU A 80 4.39 -8.41 20.92
C GLU A 80 3.24 -9.41 20.66
N VAL A 81 3.54 -10.55 20.04
CA VAL A 81 2.63 -11.66 19.74
C VAL A 81 2.63 -12.70 20.85
#